data_AF-A0A317XN61-F1
#
_entry.id   AF-A0A317XN61-F1
#
_cell.length_a   1.000
_cell.length_b   1.000
_cell.length_c   1.000
_cell.angle_alpha   90.00
_cell.angle_beta   90.00
_cell.angle_gamma   90.00
#
_symmetry.space_group_name_H-M   'P 1'
#
loop_
_entity.id
_entity.type
_entity.pdbx_description
1 polymer ?
#
loop_
_entity_poly.entity_id
_entity_poly.type
_entity_poly.pdbx_seq_one_letter_code
_entity_poly.pdbx_strand_id
1 'polypeptide(L)'
;MLSRTSLRAGNQLLRMQPVSVARVSCFSTSRTVLSAPSQASQDAEAELLATVKAGIKEAMKAKDTLTSTVLRSIVSEHQYSGKQKGNQVSKVSKLITKAIARRKDTAKQFRAAKPPREDLAEQEEKEAAILEKFLPKN
;
A
#
# COMPACT_ATOMS: atom_id res chain seq x y z
N MET A 1 -14.57 40.24 -41.55
CA MET A 1 -15.52 39.46 -42.39
C MET A 1 -15.38 37.99 -42.00
N LEU A 2 -16.08 37.54 -40.96
CA LEU A 2 -17.36 36.80 -41.02
C LEU A 2 -17.39 35.64 -42.01
N SER A 3 -17.40 34.41 -41.47
CA SER A 3 -18.08 33.18 -41.94
C SER A 3 -17.70 32.09 -40.91
N ARG A 4 -18.49 31.62 -39.93
CA ARG A 4 -19.89 31.15 -39.88
C ARG A 4 -20.21 30.06 -40.91
N THR A 5 -19.79 28.84 -40.63
CA THR A 5 -20.37 27.53 -41.02
C THR A 5 -19.70 26.48 -40.10
N SER A 6 -20.29 25.42 -39.56
CA SER A 6 -21.58 24.76 -39.71
C SER A 6 -21.82 23.94 -38.45
N LEU A 7 -23.06 23.93 -37.97
CA LEU A 7 -23.59 23.08 -36.92
C LEU A 7 -23.37 21.60 -37.27
N ARG A 8 -22.74 20.82 -36.37
CA ARG A 8 -22.88 19.37 -36.37
C ARG A 8 -23.90 18.97 -35.31
N ALA A 9 -25.16 18.94 -35.76
CA ALA A 9 -26.21 18.19 -35.09
C ALA A 9 -25.82 16.71 -35.07
N GLY A 10 -25.92 16.08 -33.91
CA GLY A 10 -25.58 14.68 -33.69
C GLY A 10 -26.17 14.20 -32.38
N ASN A 11 -27.49 14.36 -32.27
CA ASN A 11 -28.32 13.87 -31.18
C ASN A 11 -28.41 12.34 -31.30
N GLN A 12 -27.51 11.61 -30.63
CA GLN A 12 -27.63 10.15 -30.50
C GLN A 12 -28.02 9.80 -29.06
N LEU A 13 -29.33 9.68 -28.91
CA LEU A 13 -30.08 9.12 -27.81
C LEU A 13 -29.47 7.78 -27.36
N LEU A 14 -28.67 7.79 -26.29
CA LEU A 14 -28.19 6.56 -25.64
C LEU A 14 -29.37 5.94 -24.89
N ARG A 15 -29.99 4.95 -25.53
CA ARG A 15 -30.98 4.03 -24.94
C ARG A 15 -30.40 3.41 -23.67
N MET A 16 -30.95 3.83 -22.54
CA MET A 16 -30.86 3.15 -21.26
C MET A 16 -31.46 1.74 -21.41
N GLN A 17 -30.65 0.72 -21.21
CA GLN A 17 -31.14 -0.64 -21.02
C GLN A 17 -31.41 -0.86 -19.52
N PRO A 18 -32.62 -1.30 -19.12
CA PRO A 18 -32.86 -1.72 -17.74
C PRO A 18 -32.14 -3.05 -17.51
N VAL A 19 -31.18 -3.05 -16.57
CA VAL A 19 -30.54 -4.27 -16.08
C VAL A 19 -31.57 -5.01 -15.22
N SER A 20 -32.07 -6.12 -15.76
CA SER A 20 -33.04 -6.99 -15.10
C SER A 20 -32.51 -7.49 -13.76
N VAL A 21 -33.25 -7.22 -12.69
CA VAL A 21 -32.98 -7.65 -11.32
C VAL A 21 -33.42 -9.11 -11.17
N ALA A 22 -32.49 -10.04 -11.36
CA ALA A 22 -32.71 -11.45 -11.02
C ALA A 22 -32.49 -11.66 -9.51
N ARG A 23 -33.59 -11.80 -8.79
CA ARG A 23 -33.63 -12.21 -7.39
C ARG A 23 -33.34 -13.70 -7.31
N VAL A 24 -32.13 -14.09 -6.91
CA VAL A 24 -31.81 -15.51 -6.64
C VAL A 24 -31.86 -15.76 -5.14
N SER A 25 -32.96 -16.44 -4.78
CA SER A 25 -33.15 -17.43 -3.72
C SER A 25 -32.10 -17.54 -2.61
N CYS A 26 -32.60 -17.33 -1.40
CA CYS A 26 -32.09 -17.82 -0.13
C CYS A 26 -31.73 -19.32 -0.17
N PHE A 27 -30.45 -19.63 -0.36
CA PHE A 27 -29.90 -20.96 -0.08
C PHE A 27 -29.50 -21.03 1.40
N SER A 28 -30.47 -21.36 2.23
CA SER A 28 -30.22 -21.85 3.58
C SER A 28 -29.90 -23.33 3.47
N THR A 29 -28.65 -23.72 3.69
CA THR A 29 -28.31 -24.98 4.37
C THR A 29 -26.85 -24.98 4.80
N SER A 30 -26.67 -25.19 6.11
CA SER A 30 -25.52 -25.79 6.78
C SER A 30 -24.14 -25.20 6.48
N ARG A 31 -23.80 -24.13 7.20
CA ARG A 31 -22.41 -23.71 7.38
C ARG A 31 -21.73 -24.69 8.35
N THR A 32 -21.16 -25.76 7.81
CA THR A 32 -20.16 -26.57 8.51
C THR A 32 -19.02 -25.65 8.95
N VAL A 33 -18.85 -25.48 10.26
CA VAL A 33 -17.71 -24.78 10.86
C VAL A 33 -16.49 -25.67 10.68
N LEU A 34 -15.82 -25.52 9.53
CA LEU A 34 -14.46 -26.04 9.34
C LEU A 34 -13.54 -25.11 10.14
N SER A 35 -12.91 -25.64 11.20
CA SER A 35 -11.93 -24.90 11.98
C SER A 35 -10.79 -24.46 11.06
N ALA A 36 -10.66 -23.16 10.86
CA ALA A 36 -9.58 -22.59 10.08
C ALA A 36 -8.25 -22.81 10.83
N PRO A 37 -7.21 -23.36 10.18
CA PRO A 37 -5.87 -23.28 10.72
C PRO A 37 -5.37 -21.83 10.55
N SER A 38 -4.63 -21.33 11.55
CA SER A 38 -3.81 -20.10 11.47
C SER A 38 -4.47 -18.74 11.78
N GLN A 39 -5.07 -18.58 12.97
CA GLN A 39 -5.37 -17.24 13.52
C GLN A 39 -4.15 -16.58 14.17
N ALA A 40 -3.24 -17.36 14.79
CA ALA A 40 -2.06 -16.84 15.48
C ALA A 40 -1.11 -15.99 14.61
N SER A 41 -1.09 -16.23 13.29
CA SER A 41 -0.25 -15.45 12.37
C SER A 41 -0.87 -14.14 11.89
N GLN A 42 -2.17 -13.92 12.16
CA GLN A 42 -2.85 -12.67 11.83
C GLN A 42 -2.78 -11.66 12.98
N ASP A 43 -2.82 -12.14 14.22
CA ASP A 43 -2.76 -11.28 15.41
C ASP A 43 -1.39 -10.59 15.54
N ALA A 44 -0.30 -11.32 15.26
CA ALA A 44 1.06 -10.76 15.26
C ALA A 44 1.26 -9.65 14.22
N GLU A 45 0.67 -9.80 13.02
CA GLU A 45 0.76 -8.77 11.98
C GLU A 45 -0.08 -7.52 12.34
N ALA A 46 -1.21 -7.71 13.04
CA ALA A 46 -2.01 -6.62 13.56
C ALA A 46 -1.29 -5.83 14.67
N GLU A 47 -0.58 -6.53 15.57
CA GLU A 47 0.27 -5.90 16.59
C GLU A 47 1.43 -5.12 15.96
N LEU A 48 2.13 -5.70 14.98
CA LEU A 48 3.19 -5.01 14.24
C LEU A 48 2.66 -3.73 13.57
N LEU A 49 1.47 -3.77 12.98
CA LEU A 49 0.82 -2.57 12.44
C LEU A 49 0.51 -1.52 13.51
N ALA A 50 0.08 -1.95 14.69
CA ALA A 50 -0.17 -1.05 15.81
C ALA A 50 1.14 -0.38 16.26
N THR A 51 2.22 -1.14 16.37
CA THR A 51 3.57 -0.64 16.71
C THR A 51 4.09 0.34 15.68
N VAL A 52 3.95 0.05 14.38
CA VAL A 52 4.32 0.99 13.31
C VAL A 52 3.51 2.29 13.40
N LYS A 53 2.19 2.19 13.64
CA LYS A 53 1.33 3.38 13.83
C LYS A 53 1.69 4.17 15.08
N ALA A 54 2.10 3.51 16.17
CA ALA A 54 2.60 4.17 17.37
C ALA A 54 3.92 4.90 17.06
N GLY A 55 4.85 4.24 16.36
CA GLY A 55 6.11 4.84 15.90
C GLY A 55 5.91 6.08 15.02
N ILE A 56 4.87 6.13 14.18
CA ILE A 56 4.51 7.35 13.42
C ILE A 56 4.18 8.50 14.37
N LYS A 57 3.39 8.25 15.42
CA LYS A 57 3.01 9.29 16.39
C LYS A 57 4.21 9.77 17.19
N GLU A 58 5.10 8.86 17.58
CA GLU A 58 6.34 9.19 18.27
C GLU A 58 7.27 10.03 17.39
N ALA A 59 7.47 9.64 16.13
CA ALA A 59 8.22 10.40 15.15
C ALA A 59 7.66 11.82 14.96
N MET A 60 6.32 11.97 14.93
CA MET A 60 5.68 13.28 14.84
C MET A 60 5.92 14.15 16.07
N LYS A 61 6.00 13.55 17.26
CA LYS A 61 6.33 14.27 18.51
C LYS A 61 7.80 14.69 18.55
N ALA A 62 8.69 13.81 18.09
CA ALA A 62 10.12 14.06 18.00
C ALA A 62 10.51 15.01 16.85
N LYS A 63 9.55 15.36 15.97
CA LYS A 63 9.76 16.15 14.73
C LYS A 63 10.68 15.46 13.72
N ASP A 64 10.78 14.14 13.79
CA ASP A 64 11.55 13.33 12.85
C ASP A 64 10.74 13.12 11.56
N THR A 65 10.95 14.01 10.58
CA THR A 65 10.21 13.97 9.31
C THR A 65 10.54 12.73 8.47
N LEU A 66 11.79 12.26 8.52
CA LEU A 66 12.27 11.09 7.79
C LEU A 66 11.56 9.82 8.26
N THR A 67 11.66 9.49 9.56
CA THR A 67 11.01 8.31 10.16
C THR A 67 9.50 8.35 9.94
N SER A 68 8.88 9.51 10.12
CA SER A 68 7.44 9.70 9.95
C SER A 68 6.97 9.43 8.52
N THR A 69 7.75 9.85 7.52
CA THR A 69 7.45 9.62 6.09
C THR A 69 7.60 8.16 5.73
N VAL A 70 8.70 7.54 6.15
CA VAL A 70 9.00 6.11 5.92
C VAL A 70 7.91 5.21 6.50
N LEU A 71 7.53 5.41 7.75
CA LEU A 71 6.54 4.55 8.41
C LEU A 71 5.14 4.73 7.80
N ARG A 72 4.77 5.96 7.39
CA ARG A 72 3.50 6.19 6.68
C ARG A 72 3.48 5.51 5.32
N SER A 73 4.61 5.42 4.61
CA SER A 73 4.68 4.72 3.32
C SER A 73 4.32 3.24 3.48
N ILE A 74 4.87 2.57 4.50
CA ILE A 74 4.55 1.16 4.82
C ILE A 74 3.05 0.97 5.11
N VAL A 75 2.47 1.85 5.93
CA VAL A 75 1.03 1.80 6.25
C VAL A 75 0.16 1.99 5.00
N SER A 76 0.63 2.80 4.05
CA SER A 76 -0.07 3.05 2.78
C SER A 76 0.05 1.86 1.83
N GLU A 77 1.24 1.26 1.73
CA GLU A 77 1.47 0.02 0.96
C GLU A 77 0.60 -1.13 1.47
N HIS A 78 0.49 -1.29 2.79
CA HIS A 78 -0.40 -2.29 3.40
C HIS A 78 -1.86 -2.06 3.00
N GLN A 79 -2.35 -0.83 3.11
CA GLN A 79 -3.72 -0.48 2.70
C GLN A 79 -3.96 -0.69 1.19
N TYR A 80 -2.97 -0.37 0.36
CA TYR A 80 -3.06 -0.57 -1.09
C TYR A 80 -3.14 -2.06 -1.44
N SER A 81 -2.40 -2.91 -0.71
CA SER A 81 -2.41 -4.36 -0.94
C SER A 81 -3.80 -4.99 -0.78
N GLY A 82 -4.64 -4.45 0.13
CA GLY A 82 -6.01 -4.93 0.33
C GLY A 82 -7.03 -4.38 -0.66
N LYS A 83 -6.69 -3.34 -1.43
CA LYS A 83 -7.58 -2.75 -2.46
C LYS A 83 -7.39 -3.37 -3.85
N GLN A 84 -6.25 -4.03 -4.08
CA GLN A 84 -5.96 -4.69 -5.34
C GLN A 84 -6.87 -5.93 -5.50
N LYS A 85 -7.77 -5.89 -6.48
CA LYS A 85 -8.73 -6.97 -6.75
C LYS A 85 -7.98 -8.29 -7.00
N GLY A 86 -8.28 -9.31 -6.18
CA GLY A 86 -7.68 -10.64 -6.30
C GLY A 86 -6.34 -10.82 -5.59
N ASN A 87 -5.81 -9.79 -4.91
CA ASN A 87 -4.58 -9.92 -4.14
C ASN A 87 -4.88 -10.08 -2.65
N GLN A 88 -4.25 -11.06 -2.01
CA GLN A 88 -4.30 -11.23 -0.57
C GLN A 88 -3.58 -10.07 0.12
N VAL A 89 -4.14 -9.57 1.23
CA VAL A 89 -3.49 -8.53 2.05
C VAL A 89 -2.07 -8.98 2.38
N SER A 90 -1.10 -8.17 1.97
CA SER A 90 0.30 -8.52 2.15
C SER A 90 0.68 -8.34 3.61
N LYS A 91 1.33 -9.36 4.17
CA LYS A 91 1.90 -9.31 5.52
C LYS A 91 2.83 -8.10 5.67
N VAL A 92 2.74 -7.44 6.80
CA VAL A 92 3.42 -6.18 7.11
C VAL A 92 4.90 -6.43 7.29
N SER A 93 5.24 -7.55 7.94
CA SER A 93 6.59 -8.09 8.00
C SER A 93 7.25 -8.15 6.61
N LYS A 94 6.55 -8.72 5.62
CA LYS A 94 7.03 -8.81 4.23
C LYS A 94 7.18 -7.45 3.56
N LEU A 95 6.26 -6.52 3.82
CA LEU A 95 6.35 -5.16 3.26
C LEU A 95 7.56 -4.42 3.81
N ILE A 96 7.84 -4.52 5.10
CA ILE A 96 9.02 -3.91 5.73
C ILE A 96 10.31 -4.49 5.13
N THR A 97 10.43 -5.81 5.01
CA THR A 97 11.62 -6.44 4.39
C THR A 97 11.83 -5.98 2.94
N LYS A 98 10.76 -5.93 2.13
CA LYS A 98 10.82 -5.42 0.75
C LYS A 98 11.25 -3.95 0.71
N ALA A 99 10.74 -3.14 1.62
CA ALA A 99 11.05 -1.73 1.71
C ALA A 99 12.52 -1.48 2.10
N ILE A 100 13.11 -2.32 2.96
CA ILE A 100 14.54 -2.29 3.30
C ILE A 100 15.40 -2.64 2.08
N ALA A 101 15.05 -3.71 1.37
CA ALA A 101 15.79 -4.12 0.17
C ALA A 101 15.82 -3.02 -0.88
N ARG A 102 14.64 -2.43 -1.20
CA ARG A 102 14.53 -1.33 -2.16
C ARG A 102 15.43 -0.14 -1.80
N ARG A 103 15.45 0.28 -0.54
CA ARG A 103 16.28 1.41 -0.09
C ARG A 103 17.78 1.12 -0.20
N LYS A 104 18.20 -0.11 0.18
CA LYS A 104 19.60 -0.56 0.00
C LYS A 104 20.00 -0.59 -1.47
N ASP A 105 19.10 -1.01 -2.34
CA ASP A 105 19.36 -1.04 -3.79
C ASP A 105 19.42 0.38 -4.37
N THR A 106 18.52 1.28 -3.94
CA THR A 106 18.55 2.70 -4.32
C THR A 106 19.83 3.39 -3.82
N ALA A 107 20.28 3.11 -2.60
CA ALA A 107 21.55 3.64 -2.08
C ALA A 107 22.75 3.22 -2.95
N LYS A 108 22.80 1.95 -3.38
CA LYS A 108 23.83 1.48 -4.33
C LYS A 108 23.74 2.20 -5.67
N GLN A 109 22.54 2.44 -6.19
CA GLN A 109 22.34 3.16 -7.44
C GLN A 109 22.83 4.62 -7.34
N PHE A 110 22.60 5.30 -6.23
CA PHE A 110 23.11 6.66 -6.00
C PHE A 110 24.63 6.73 -5.89
N ARG A 111 25.27 5.71 -5.29
CA ARG A 111 26.74 5.57 -5.29
C ARG A 111 27.31 5.28 -6.68
N ALA A 112 26.58 4.51 -7.50
CA ALA A 112 27.00 4.16 -8.85
C ALA A 112 26.79 5.28 -9.89
N ALA A 113 26.01 6.31 -9.55
CA ALA A 113 25.78 7.47 -10.41
C ALA A 113 27.08 8.25 -10.68
N LYS A 114 27.16 8.96 -11.81
CA LYS A 114 28.27 9.85 -12.16
C LYS A 114 27.75 11.27 -12.44
N PRO A 115 28.09 12.28 -11.61
CA PRO A 115 28.87 12.19 -10.37
C PRO A 115 28.17 11.38 -9.25
N PRO A 116 28.92 10.74 -8.34
CA PRO A 116 28.37 9.96 -7.24
C PRO A 116 27.64 10.88 -6.26
N ARG A 117 26.44 10.47 -5.83
CA ARG A 117 25.60 11.28 -4.93
C ARG A 117 25.49 10.62 -3.56
N GLU A 118 26.57 10.70 -2.80
CA GLU A 118 26.71 10.05 -1.49
C GLU A 118 25.71 10.57 -0.46
N ASP A 119 25.40 11.87 -0.46
CA ASP A 119 24.42 12.47 0.46
C ASP A 119 23.05 11.76 0.40
N LEU A 120 22.60 11.42 -0.82
CA LEU A 120 21.33 10.70 -1.01
C LEU A 120 21.46 9.22 -0.66
N ALA A 121 22.60 8.60 -0.96
CA ALA A 121 22.84 7.21 -0.59
C ALA A 121 22.80 7.03 0.93
N GLU A 122 23.42 7.94 1.69
CA GLU A 122 23.36 7.94 3.14
C GLU A 122 21.93 8.16 3.67
N GLN A 123 21.14 9.02 3.02
CA GLN A 123 19.76 9.25 3.43
C GLN A 123 18.92 7.96 3.28
N GLU A 124 19.04 7.26 2.16
CA GLU A 124 18.34 5.99 1.94
C GLU A 124 18.79 4.90 2.92
N GLU A 125 20.08 4.85 3.25
CA GLU A 125 20.61 3.93 4.27
C GLU A 125 20.08 4.25 5.67
N LYS A 126 19.98 5.53 6.02
CA LYS A 126 19.35 5.98 7.29
C LYS A 126 17.89 5.53 7.34
N GLU A 127 17.14 5.65 6.25
CA GLU A 127 15.76 5.16 6.16
C GLU A 127 15.66 3.63 6.29
N ALA A 128 16.58 2.89 5.67
CA ALA A 128 16.64 1.43 5.80
C ALA A 128 16.92 1.01 7.26
N ALA A 129 17.86 1.68 7.93
CA ALA A 129 18.20 1.44 9.33
C ALA A 129 17.03 1.73 10.29
N ILE A 130 16.18 2.71 9.97
CA ILE A 130 14.94 2.98 10.73
C ILE A 130 14.00 1.77 10.64
N LEU A 131 13.77 1.24 9.43
CA LEU A 131 12.87 0.11 9.21
C LEU A 131 13.37 -1.18 9.87
N GLU A 132 14.67 -1.40 9.93
CA GLU A 132 15.28 -2.55 10.60
C GLU A 132 14.94 -2.63 12.09
N LYS A 133 14.69 -1.49 12.76
CA LYS A 133 14.28 -1.46 14.17
C LYS A 133 12.87 -2.01 14.42
N PHE A 134 12.02 -2.03 13.39
CA PHE A 134 10.62 -2.48 13.49
C PHE A 134 10.43 -3.96 13.14
N LEU A 135 11.48 -4.63 12.67
CA LEU A 135 11.46 -6.08 12.53
C LEU A 135 11.77 -6.70 13.91
N PRO A 136 11.01 -7.72 14.35
CA PRO A 136 11.44 -8.49 15.50
C PRO A 136 12.83 -9.07 15.20
N LYS A 137 13.78 -8.84 16.10
CA LYS A 137 15.03 -9.61 16.10
C LYS A 137 14.62 -11.05 16.44
N ASN A 138 14.57 -11.89 15.41
CA ASN A 138 14.27 -13.31 15.54
C ASN A 138 15.19 -13.97 16.57
#